data_AF-A0A925HWH9-F1
#
_entry.id   AF-A0A925HWH9-F1
#
_cell.length_a   1.000
_cell.length_b   1.000
_cell.length_c   1.000
_cell.angle_alpha   90.00
_cell.angle_beta   90.00
_cell.angle_gamma   90.00
#
_symmetry.space_group_name_H-M   'P 1'
#
loop_
_entity.id
_entity.type
_entity.pdbx_description
1 polymer ?
#
loop_
_entity_poly.entity_id
_entity_poly.type
_entity_poly.pdbx_seq_one_letter_code
_entity_poly.pdbx_strand_id
1 'polypeptide(L)'
;MLRPANYLCQRLSPLPLGRRAFLRQAGCGFGAVALSALLAQGDFEIGKVAGAEAERSSDPLSPRKTHFAARAKSVIYLYMDGGPSQVDTFDPKPRLATESGKPFA
;
A
#
# COMPACT_ATOMS: atom_id res chain seq x y z
N MET A 1 57.91 -14.52 -25.15
CA MET A 1 56.85 -15.36 -25.75
C MET A 1 56.35 -16.27 -24.65
N LEU A 2 55.09 -16.09 -24.23
CA LEU A 2 54.20 -16.97 -23.44
C LEU A 2 53.19 -16.06 -22.70
N ARG A 3 52.06 -15.80 -23.36
CA ARG A 3 50.89 -15.17 -22.72
C ARG A 3 50.30 -16.16 -21.71
N PRO A 4 50.01 -15.77 -20.46
CA PRO A 4 49.26 -16.65 -19.57
C PRO A 4 47.82 -16.74 -20.09
N ALA A 5 47.29 -17.95 -20.09
CA ALA A 5 45.95 -18.25 -20.55
C ALA A 5 44.91 -17.49 -19.71
N ASN A 6 43.97 -16.85 -20.40
CA ASN A 6 42.79 -16.23 -19.81
C ASN A 6 41.89 -17.31 -19.19
N TYR A 7 42.09 -17.60 -17.91
CA TYR A 7 41.12 -18.35 -17.11
C TYR A 7 39.99 -17.38 -16.74
N LEU A 8 38.98 -17.28 -17.60
CA LEU A 8 37.74 -16.50 -17.42
C LEU A 8 36.90 -16.89 -16.18
N CYS A 9 37.39 -17.81 -15.33
CA CYS A 9 36.65 -18.42 -14.24
C CYS A 9 37.34 -18.25 -12.87
N GLN A 10 37.86 -17.07 -12.55
CA GLN A 10 38.32 -16.73 -11.20
C GLN A 10 37.31 -15.90 -10.39
N ARG A 11 36.09 -15.70 -10.91
CA ARG A 11 35.02 -14.97 -10.22
C ARG A 11 33.95 -15.88 -9.63
N LEU A 12 34.32 -17.10 -9.24
CA LEU A 12 33.44 -17.93 -8.42
C LEU A 12 33.54 -17.42 -6.98
N SER A 13 32.49 -16.74 -6.53
CA SER A 13 32.29 -16.41 -5.12
C SER A 13 32.49 -17.67 -4.27
N PRO A 14 33.12 -17.58 -3.08
CA PRO A 14 33.38 -18.75 -2.25
C PRO A 14 32.07 -19.53 -2.01
N LEU A 15 32.14 -20.86 -2.12
CA LEU A 15 31.00 -21.74 -1.91
C LEU A 15 30.35 -21.42 -0.56
N PRO A 16 29.03 -21.16 -0.49
CA PRO A 16 28.39 -20.80 0.76
C PRO A 16 28.46 -21.99 1.72
N LEU A 17 29.34 -21.91 2.73
CA LEU A 17 29.67 -22.97 3.70
C LEU A 17 28.53 -23.27 4.70
N GLY A 18 27.27 -23.05 4.32
CA GLY A 18 26.11 -23.38 5.11
C GLY A 18 24.79 -22.94 4.48
N ARG A 19 23.70 -23.63 4.86
CA ARG A 19 22.34 -23.39 4.36
C ARG A 19 21.95 -21.90 4.38
N ARG A 20 22.27 -21.20 5.47
CA ARG A 20 21.95 -19.78 5.64
C ARG A 20 22.70 -18.88 4.67
N ALA A 21 23.97 -19.16 4.39
CA ALA A 21 24.75 -18.41 3.41
C ALA A 21 24.24 -18.68 1.98
N PHE A 22 23.90 -19.94 1.68
CA PHE A 22 23.35 -20.32 0.38
C PHE A 22 22.02 -19.63 0.10
N LEU A 23 21.10 -19.64 1.06
CA LEU A 23 19.80 -18.99 0.92
C LEU A 23 19.92 -17.46 0.80
N ARG A 24 20.86 -16.83 1.52
CA ARG A 24 21.12 -15.38 1.38
C ARG A 24 21.64 -15.03 0.00
N GLN A 25 22.57 -15.82 -0.53
CA GLN A 25 23.17 -15.56 -1.84
C GLN A 25 22.21 -15.85 -2.99
N ALA A 26 21.47 -16.96 -2.95
CA ALA A 26 20.50 -17.32 -3.97
C ALA A 26 19.30 -16.34 -3.99
N GLY A 27 18.80 -15.95 -2.80
CA GLY A 27 17.67 -15.03 -2.68
C GLY A 27 18.01 -13.60 -3.11
N CYS A 28 19.14 -13.04 -2.65
CA CYS A 28 19.53 -11.67 -3.00
C CYS A 28 20.14 -11.56 -4.42
N GLY A 29 20.81 -12.62 -4.91
CA GLY A 29 21.47 -12.60 -6.21
C GLY A 29 20.50 -12.62 -7.39
N PHE A 30 19.47 -13.45 -7.36
CA PHE A 30 18.46 -13.49 -8.42
C PHE A 30 17.60 -12.20 -8.42
N GLY A 31 17.25 -11.69 -7.23
CA GLY A 31 16.53 -10.41 -7.10
C GLY A 31 17.32 -9.21 -7.62
N ALA A 32 18.66 -9.24 -7.51
CA ALA A 32 19.51 -8.18 -8.03
C ALA A 32 19.47 -8.06 -9.58
N VAL A 33 19.26 -9.17 -10.30
CA VAL A 33 19.10 -9.15 -11.77
C VAL A 33 17.81 -8.44 -12.16
N ALA A 34 16.69 -8.75 -11.49
CA ALA A 34 15.43 -8.07 -11.70
C ALA A 34 15.52 -6.58 -11.34
N LEU A 35 16.18 -6.24 -10.23
CA LEU A 35 16.42 -4.85 -9.83
C LEU A 35 17.28 -4.09 -10.86
N SER A 36 18.31 -4.73 -11.41
CA SER A 36 19.15 -4.13 -12.46
C SER A 36 18.35 -3.82 -13.72
N ALA A 37 17.41 -4.68 -14.10
CA ALA A 37 16.53 -4.44 -15.24
C ALA A 37 15.58 -3.26 -15.00
N LEU A 38 15.03 -3.14 -13.78
CA LEU A 38 14.16 -2.01 -13.41
C LEU A 38 14.92 -0.69 -13.33
N LEU A 39 16.15 -0.69 -12.80
CA LEU A 39 17.03 0.49 -12.78
C LEU A 39 17.43 0.94 -14.18
N ALA A 40 17.68 0.00 -15.10
CA ALA A 40 18.04 0.32 -16.48
C ALA A 40 16.89 0.93 -17.30
N GLN A 41 15.64 0.77 -16.86
CA GLN A 41 14.45 1.34 -17.51
C GLN A 41 14.27 2.83 -17.20
N GLY A 42 15.15 3.46 -16.41
CA GLY A 42 15.15 4.92 -16.17
C GLY A 42 14.04 5.43 -15.25
N ASP A 43 13.00 4.63 -14.98
CA ASP A 43 11.84 5.02 -14.17
C ASP A 43 11.93 4.59 -12.69
N PHE A 44 12.96 3.82 -12.31
CA PHE A 44 13.16 3.38 -10.92
C PHE A 44 13.94 4.43 -10.12
N GLU A 45 13.22 5.43 -9.61
CA GLU A 45 13.64 6.15 -8.42
C GLU A 45 13.19 5.37 -7.17
N ILE A 46 14.04 5.33 -6.13
CA ILE A 46 13.76 4.62 -4.87
C ILE A 46 12.44 5.14 -4.29
N GLY A 47 11.36 4.36 -4.41
CA GLY A 47 10.06 4.66 -3.79
C GLY A 47 8.81 4.55 -4.66
N LYS A 48 8.90 4.26 -5.97
CA LYS A 48 7.71 4.11 -6.84
C LYS A 48 7.47 2.67 -7.27
N VAL A 49 6.46 2.02 -6.70
CA VAL A 49 5.94 0.71 -7.15
C VAL A 49 4.79 0.95 -8.14
N ALA A 50 4.90 0.37 -9.33
CA ALA A 50 3.95 0.54 -10.43
C ALA A 50 2.69 -0.31 -10.24
N GLY A 51 1.53 0.34 -10.17
CA GLY A 51 0.21 -0.29 -10.24
C GLY A 51 -0.79 0.61 -10.99
N ALA A 52 -1.25 0.13 -12.14
CA ALA A 52 -2.34 0.61 -13.01
C ALA A 52 -2.33 2.08 -13.50
N GLU A 53 -2.76 2.23 -14.75
CA GLU A 53 -2.86 3.47 -15.52
C GLU A 53 -3.97 4.36 -14.96
N ALA A 54 -3.58 5.41 -14.26
CA ALA A 54 -4.35 6.61 -14.00
C ALA A 54 -3.29 7.64 -13.65
N GLU A 55 -3.26 8.80 -14.31
CA GLU A 55 -2.27 9.87 -14.11
C GLU A 55 -1.70 9.87 -12.69
N ARG A 56 -0.53 9.24 -12.54
CA ARG A 56 0.05 8.96 -11.23
C ARG A 56 0.75 10.22 -10.80
N SER A 57 0.00 11.10 -10.14
CA SER A 57 0.65 12.04 -9.23
C SER A 57 1.59 11.24 -8.30
N SER A 58 2.70 11.84 -7.93
CA SER A 58 3.74 11.24 -7.08
C SER A 58 3.30 10.92 -5.66
N ASP A 59 2.05 11.21 -5.28
CA ASP A 59 1.52 11.04 -3.93
C ASP A 59 0.25 10.15 -3.95
N PRO A 60 0.23 9.00 -3.25
CA PRO A 60 -0.95 8.14 -3.16
C PRO A 60 -2.15 8.79 -2.45
N LEU A 61 -1.93 9.87 -1.69
CA LEU A 61 -2.99 10.69 -1.07
C LEU A 61 -3.38 11.89 -1.93
N SER A 62 -2.85 11.98 -3.15
CA SER A 62 -3.17 13.09 -4.04
C SER A 62 -4.66 13.17 -4.37
N PRO A 63 -5.21 14.40 -4.41
CA PRO A 63 -6.59 14.62 -4.81
C PRO A 63 -6.85 14.06 -6.21
N ARG A 64 -7.82 13.15 -6.32
CA ARG A 64 -8.29 12.62 -7.60
C ARG A 64 -9.31 13.55 -8.21
N LYS A 65 -9.31 13.61 -9.55
CA LYS A 65 -10.33 14.34 -10.30
C LYS A 65 -11.69 13.66 -10.10
N THR A 66 -12.67 14.42 -9.65
CA THR A 66 -14.06 13.97 -9.52
C THR A 66 -14.73 13.90 -10.89
N HIS A 67 -15.68 12.97 -11.08
CA HIS A 67 -16.45 12.86 -12.33
C HIS A 67 -17.28 14.11 -12.64
N PHE A 68 -17.66 14.88 -11.60
CA PHE A 68 -18.39 16.14 -11.71
C PHE A 68 -17.62 17.28 -11.06
N ALA A 69 -17.84 18.51 -11.52
CA ALA A 69 -17.27 19.70 -10.90
C ALA A 69 -17.80 19.85 -9.46
N ALA A 70 -16.87 20.04 -8.51
CA ALA A 70 -17.23 20.31 -7.11
C ALA A 70 -18.00 21.63 -7.03
N ARG A 71 -19.25 21.58 -6.54
CA ARG A 71 -20.09 22.77 -6.34
C ARG A 71 -19.85 23.43 -4.99
N ALA A 72 -19.41 22.67 -3.98
CA ALA A 72 -19.15 23.16 -2.64
C ALA A 72 -17.66 23.50 -2.47
N LYS A 73 -17.36 24.65 -1.87
CA LYS A 73 -15.99 25.12 -1.60
C LYS A 73 -15.41 24.59 -0.28
N SER A 74 -16.28 24.27 0.70
CA SER A 74 -15.87 23.82 2.02
C SER A 74 -16.90 22.84 2.58
N VAL A 75 -16.43 21.80 3.25
CA VAL A 75 -17.27 20.81 3.97
C VAL A 75 -16.89 20.91 5.44
N ILE A 76 -17.86 21.27 6.27
CA ILE A 76 -17.68 21.31 7.73
C ILE A 76 -18.36 20.07 8.29
N TYR A 77 -17.57 19.12 8.80
CA TYR A 77 -18.08 17.93 9.47
C TYR A 77 -18.04 18.15 10.99
N LEU A 78 -19.22 18.18 11.61
CA LEU A 78 -19.37 18.31 13.04
C LEU A 78 -19.72 16.95 13.62
N TYR A 79 -18.80 16.36 14.39
CA TYR A 79 -19.09 15.17 15.19
C TYR A 79 -19.49 15.62 16.60
N MET A 80 -20.73 15.35 16.99
CA MET A 80 -21.23 15.61 18.34
C MET A 80 -21.44 14.28 19.04
N ASP A 81 -20.64 14.03 20.08
CA ASP A 81 -20.85 12.87 20.94
C ASP A 81 -22.12 13.07 21.79
N GLY A 82 -22.94 12.04 21.90
CA GLY A 82 -24.21 12.09 22.65
C GLY A 82 -25.41 12.71 21.91
N GLY A 83 -25.33 12.96 20.60
CA GLY A 83 -26.50 13.31 19.80
C GLY A 83 -27.48 12.13 19.68
N PRO A 84 -28.80 12.37 19.68
CA PRO A 84 -29.76 11.30 19.45
C PRO A 84 -29.50 10.67 18.08
N SER A 85 -29.53 9.34 17.99
CA SER A 85 -29.27 8.66 16.74
C SER A 85 -30.27 9.11 15.68
N GLN A 86 -29.89 9.14 14.39
CA GLN A 86 -30.84 9.39 13.30
C GLN A 86 -32.03 8.41 13.37
N VAL A 87 -31.78 7.19 13.86
CA VAL A 87 -32.75 6.12 14.06
C VAL A 87 -33.72 6.41 15.23
N ASP A 88 -33.34 7.27 16.17
CA ASP A 88 -34.16 7.62 17.35
C ASP A 88 -34.88 8.97 17.23
N THR A 89 -34.43 9.87 16.35
CA THR A 89 -34.84 11.29 16.42
C THR A 89 -36.18 11.58 15.75
N PHE A 90 -36.59 10.82 14.73
CA PHE A 90 -37.74 11.18 13.88
C PHE A 90 -38.74 10.06 13.58
N ASP A 91 -38.60 8.89 14.21
CA ASP A 91 -39.55 7.79 14.06
C ASP A 91 -40.40 7.66 15.33
N PRO A 92 -41.73 7.82 15.27
CA PRO A 92 -42.59 7.61 16.43
C PRO A 92 -42.50 6.14 16.89
N LYS A 93 -42.13 5.94 18.16
CA LYS A 93 -42.01 4.61 18.78
C LYS A 93 -43.20 4.34 19.73
N PRO A 94 -44.38 3.94 19.22
CA PRO A 94 -45.59 3.78 20.04
C PRO A 94 -45.44 2.68 21.10
N ARG A 95 -44.67 1.63 20.79
CA ARG A 95 -44.37 0.56 21.75
C ARG A 95 -43.48 1.04 22.89
N LEU A 96 -42.49 1.87 22.61
CA LEU A 96 -41.62 2.46 23.62
C LEU A 96 -42.43 3.30 24.61
N ALA A 97 -43.37 4.13 24.11
CA ALA A 97 -44.27 4.91 24.97
C ALA A 97 -45.14 4.00 25.87
N THR A 98 -45.61 2.87 25.34
CA THR A 98 -46.47 1.92 26.07
C THR A 98 -45.71 1.05 27.08
N GLU A 99 -44.45 0.77 26.80
CA GLU A 99 -43.63 -0.18 27.57
C GLU A 99 -42.61 0.54 28.48
N SER A 100 -42.55 1.87 28.43
CA SER A 100 -41.71 2.71 29.29
C SER A 100 -41.95 2.41 30.78
N GLY A 101 -40.89 2.07 31.50
CA GLY A 101 -40.93 1.82 32.95
C GLY A 101 -41.43 0.44 33.37
N LYS A 102 -41.77 -0.45 32.43
CA LYS A 102 -42.11 -1.83 32.77
C LYS A 102 -40.83 -2.65 33.02
N PRO A 103 -40.80 -3.50 34.06
CA PRO A 103 -39.69 -4.43 34.26
C PRO A 103 -39.63 -5.41 33.08
N PHE A 104 -38.41 -5.75 32.67
CA PHE A 104 -38.20 -6.84 31.72
C PHE A 104 -38.66 -8.14 32.39
N ALA A 105 -39.55 -8.87 31.71
CA ALA A 105 -39.94 -10.22 32.13
C ALA A 105 -38.82 -11.22 31.80
#